data_AF-A0A831KRZ8-F1
#
_entry.id   AF-A0A831KRZ8-F1
#
_cell.length_a   1.000
_cell.length_b   1.000
_cell.length_c   1.000
_cell.angle_alpha   90.00
_cell.angle_beta   90.00
_cell.angle_gamma   90.00
#
_symmetry.space_group_name_H-M   'P 1'
#
loop_
_entity.id
_entity.type
_entity.pdbx_description
1 polymer ?
#
loop_
_entity_poly.entity_id
_entity_poly.type
_entity_poly.pdbx_seq_one_letter_code
_entity_poly.pdbx_strand_id
1 'polypeptide(L)'
;MAKGYRKINHLAIVGFLLPFVANAVVAILVVVVKKDFSRLKFLLPYFSVVPLILCCGVFCSIRSIPLIEERNDKDYAYSGLVLNIFFLVIYGISLLYFLGFTF
;
A
#
# COMPACT_ATOMS: atom_id res chain seq x y z
N MET A 1 23.75 24.32 -17.07
CA MET A 1 23.94 22.87 -16.91
C MET A 1 22.80 22.15 -17.61
N ALA A 2 23.11 21.36 -18.65
CA ALA A 2 22.09 20.57 -19.33
C ALA A 2 21.44 19.61 -18.31
N LYS A 3 20.12 19.70 -18.13
CA LYS A 3 19.33 18.70 -17.40
C LYS A 3 19.41 17.40 -18.19
N GLY A 4 20.46 16.60 -17.97
CA GLY A 4 20.50 15.23 -18.45
C GLY A 4 19.26 14.49 -17.94
N TYR A 5 18.62 13.70 -18.80
CA TYR A 5 17.45 12.91 -18.44
C TYR A 5 17.73 12.09 -17.18
N ARG A 6 17.19 12.54 -16.04
CA ARG A 6 17.33 11.83 -14.76
C ARG A 6 16.48 10.56 -14.84
N LYS A 7 17.12 9.42 -14.62
CA LYS A 7 16.44 8.11 -14.66
C LYS A 7 15.35 8.06 -13.59
N ILE A 8 14.15 7.67 -13.99
CA ILE A 8 12.98 7.63 -13.11
C ILE A 8 13.18 6.59 -12.00
N ASN A 9 12.78 6.93 -10.78
CA ASN A 9 12.71 5.98 -9.67
C ASN A 9 11.38 5.24 -9.66
N HIS A 10 11.27 4.20 -10.49
CA HIS A 10 10.06 3.38 -10.56
C HIS A 10 9.69 2.77 -9.20
N LEU A 11 10.66 2.50 -8.33
CA LEU A 11 10.40 1.94 -7.00
C LEU A 11 9.65 2.93 -6.10
N ALA A 12 10.01 4.21 -6.13
CA ALA A 12 9.29 5.23 -5.35
C ALA A 12 7.87 5.43 -5.87
N ILE A 13 7.69 5.44 -7.19
CA ILE A 13 6.36 5.58 -7.82
C ILE A 13 5.48 4.38 -7.46
N VAL A 14 6.01 3.16 -7.59
CA VAL A 14 5.29 1.94 -7.23
C VAL A 14 4.98 1.92 -5.73
N GLY A 15 5.95 2.24 -4.87
CA GLY A 15 5.75 2.35 -3.44
C GLY A 15 4.67 3.36 -3.07
N PHE A 16 4.61 4.49 -3.77
CA PHE A 16 3.57 5.50 -3.62
C PHE A 16 2.18 5.04 -4.09
N LEU A 17 2.09 4.29 -5.20
CA LEU A 17 0.81 3.89 -5.80
C LEU A 17 0.17 2.65 -5.16
N LEU A 18 0.98 1.68 -4.70
CA LEU A 18 0.48 0.42 -4.12
C LEU A 18 -0.53 0.59 -2.97
N PRO A 19 -0.42 1.54 -2.02
CA PRO A 19 -1.46 1.71 -1.00
C PRO A 19 -2.82 2.09 -1.58
N PHE A 20 -2.87 2.87 -2.67
CA PHE A 20 -4.13 3.18 -3.36
C PHE A 20 -4.72 1.95 -4.05
N VAL A 21 -3.86 1.12 -4.65
CA VAL A 21 -4.27 -0.16 -5.23
C VAL A 21 -4.86 -1.08 -4.16
N ALA A 22 -4.23 -1.17 -2.98
CA ALA A 22 -4.76 -1.95 -1.86
C ALA A 22 -6.16 -1.48 -1.46
N ASN A 23 -6.38 -0.17 -1.33
CA ASN A 23 -7.70 0.39 -1.01
C ASN A 23 -8.74 0.14 -2.12
N ALA A 24 -8.35 0.25 -3.39
CA ALA A 24 -9.22 -0.06 -4.51
C ALA A 24 -9.67 -1.54 -4.49
N VAL A 25 -8.74 -2.46 -4.19
CA VAL A 25 -9.05 -3.88 -3.98
C VAL A 25 -10.05 -4.06 -2.84
N VAL A 26 -9.81 -3.45 -1.68
CA VAL A 26 -10.73 -3.51 -0.53
C VAL A 26 -12.12 -2.97 -0.90
N ALA A 27 -12.19 -1.83 -1.59
CA ALA A 27 -13.46 -1.24 -2.03
C ALA A 27 -14.26 -2.21 -2.93
N ILE A 28 -13.59 -2.86 -3.89
CA ILE A 28 -14.21 -3.88 -4.75
C ILE A 28 -14.70 -5.05 -3.91
N LEU A 29 -13.88 -5.56 -2.98
CA LEU A 29 -14.26 -6.68 -2.12
C LEU A 29 -15.53 -6.38 -1.31
N VAL A 30 -15.60 -5.18 -0.71
CA VAL A 30 -16.76 -4.73 0.07
C VAL A 30 -18.02 -4.65 -0.80
N VAL A 31 -17.92 -4.11 -2.02
CA VAL A 31 -19.05 -4.01 -2.96
C VAL A 31 -19.54 -5.39 -3.40
N VAL A 32 -18.63 -6.32 -3.72
CA VAL A 32 -18.97 -7.65 -4.23
C VAL A 32 -19.75 -8.48 -3.22
N VAL A 33 -19.41 -8.40 -1.92
CA VAL A 33 -20.04 -9.24 -0.91
C VAL A 33 -21.27 -8.62 -0.24
N LYS A 34 -21.65 -7.39 -0.58
CA LYS A 34 -22.88 -6.72 -0.12
C LYS A 34 -23.11 -6.84 1.40
N LYS A 35 -22.07 -6.56 2.21
CA LYS A 35 -22.03 -6.67 3.68
C LYS A 35 -21.95 -8.08 4.27
N ASP A 36 -21.92 -9.14 3.47
CA ASP A 36 -21.65 -10.50 3.94
C ASP A 36 -20.14 -10.81 3.91
N PHE A 37 -19.42 -10.27 4.90
CA PHE A 37 -17.97 -10.39 5.02
C PHE A 37 -17.48 -11.77 5.43
N SER A 38 -18.39 -12.69 5.78
CA SER A 38 -18.07 -14.08 6.15
C SER A 38 -17.71 -14.95 4.93
N ARG A 39 -18.02 -14.47 3.72
CA ARG A 39 -17.78 -15.22 2.49
C ARG A 39 -16.29 -15.36 2.22
N LEU A 40 -15.87 -16.55 1.80
CA LEU A 40 -14.50 -16.81 1.35
C LEU A 40 -14.03 -15.85 0.24
N LYS A 41 -14.95 -15.36 -0.60
CA LYS A 41 -14.69 -14.35 -1.63
C LYS A 41 -14.21 -13.00 -1.07
N PHE A 42 -14.55 -12.69 0.18
CA PHE A 42 -14.02 -11.53 0.90
C PHE A 42 -12.79 -11.93 1.72
N LEU A 43 -12.91 -12.96 2.56
CA LEU A 43 -11.88 -13.35 3.53
C LEU A 43 -10.54 -13.65 2.85
N LEU A 44 -10.53 -14.51 1.84
CA LEU A 44 -9.28 -14.97 1.23
C LEU A 44 -8.47 -13.80 0.66
N PRO A 45 -9.00 -12.95 -0.23
CA PRO A 45 -8.24 -11.81 -0.74
C PRO A 45 -8.00 -10.72 0.31
N TYR A 46 -8.92 -10.52 1.26
CA TYR A 46 -8.73 -9.53 2.33
C TYR A 46 -7.55 -9.89 3.24
N PHE A 47 -7.43 -11.16 3.65
CA PHE A 47 -6.34 -11.63 4.51
C PHE A 47 -5.01 -11.92 3.79
N SER A 48 -5.01 -12.03 2.46
CA SER A 48 -3.80 -12.35 1.69
C SER A 48 -3.38 -11.22 0.75
N VAL A 49 -4.21 -10.86 -0.22
CA VAL A 49 -3.87 -9.90 -1.28
C VAL A 49 -3.64 -8.50 -0.73
N VAL A 50 -4.51 -8.02 0.16
CA VAL A 50 -4.39 -6.67 0.74
C VAL A 50 -3.08 -6.48 1.52
N PRO A 51 -2.73 -7.34 2.51
CA PRO A 51 -1.47 -7.18 3.22
C PRO A 51 -0.25 -7.39 2.32
N LEU A 52 -0.32 -8.29 1.32
CA LEU A 52 0.77 -8.46 0.36
C LEU A 52 1.03 -7.18 -0.46
N ILE A 53 -0.02 -6.52 -0.96
CA ILE A 53 0.12 -5.26 -1.70
C ILE A 53 0.76 -4.18 -0.83
N LEU A 54 0.30 -4.02 0.42
CA LEU A 54 0.84 -3.04 1.36
C LEU A 54 2.31 -3.34 1.72
N CYS A 55 2.64 -4.61 1.99
CA CYS A 55 4.02 -5.03 2.25
C CYS A 55 4.94 -4.80 1.05
N CYS A 56 4.47 -5.07 -0.18
CA CYS A 56 5.20 -4.73 -1.39
C CYS A 56 5.40 -3.21 -1.51
N GLY A 57 4.40 -2.41 -1.16
CA GLY A 57 4.50 -0.95 -1.12
C GLY A 57 5.58 -0.45 -0.17
N VAL A 58 5.59 -0.94 1.07
CA VAL A 58 6.65 -0.66 2.05
C VAL A 58 8.02 -1.06 1.51
N PHE A 59 8.13 -2.27 0.97
CA PHE A 59 9.40 -2.77 0.42
C PHE A 59 9.92 -1.88 -0.71
N CYS A 60 9.06 -1.50 -1.66
CA CYS A 60 9.40 -0.61 -2.77
C CYS A 60 9.82 0.77 -2.27
N SER A 61 9.09 1.36 -1.31
CA SER A 61 9.44 2.66 -0.72
C SER A 61 10.76 2.63 0.05
N ILE A 62 11.05 1.58 0.82
CA ILE A 62 12.35 1.46 1.52
C ILE A 62 13.49 1.32 0.50
N ARG A 63 13.31 0.48 -0.52
CA ARG A 63 14.31 0.27 -1.57
C ARG A 63 14.52 1.49 -2.45
N SER A 64 13.58 2.43 -2.49
CA SER A 64 13.73 3.67 -3.25
C SER A 64 14.52 4.75 -2.51
N ILE A 65 14.65 4.69 -1.18
CA ILE A 65 15.35 5.72 -0.37
C ILE A 65 16.81 5.91 -0.79
N PRO A 66 17.65 4.85 -0.96
CA PRO A 66 19.04 5.02 -1.38
C PRO A 66 19.19 5.65 -2.77
N LEU A 67 18.13 5.63 -3.59
CA LEU A 67 18.14 6.15 -4.96
C LEU A 67 17.76 7.64 -5.02
N ILE A 68 17.35 8.26 -3.91
CA ILE A 68 16.87 9.65 -3.87
C ILE A 68 17.96 10.64 -4.31
N GLU A 69 19.21 10.43 -3.90
CA GLU A 69 20.33 11.33 -4.26
C GLU A 69 20.55 11.39 -5.78
N GLU A 70 20.43 10.24 -6.44
CA GLU A 70 20.60 10.12 -7.89
C GLU A 70 19.38 10.61 -8.67
N ARG A 71 18.16 10.30 -8.18
CA ARG A 71 16.90 10.41 -8.94
C ARG A 71 15.97 11.53 -8.50
N ASN A 72 16.26 12.18 -7.37
CA ASN A 72 15.57 13.38 -6.84
C ASN A 72 14.05 13.24 -6.76
N ASP A 73 13.59 12.11 -6.26
CA ASP A 73 12.19 11.70 -6.12
C ASP A 73 11.79 11.55 -4.65
N LYS A 74 12.36 12.41 -3.81
CA LYS A 74 12.22 12.43 -2.35
C LYS A 74 10.76 12.34 -1.90
N ASP A 75 9.89 13.11 -2.54
CA ASP A 75 8.47 13.20 -2.17
C ASP A 75 7.76 11.85 -2.38
N TYR A 76 7.98 11.19 -3.52
CA TYR A 76 7.39 9.87 -3.77
C TYR A 76 7.90 8.80 -2.80
N ALA A 77 9.19 8.80 -2.51
CA ALA A 77 9.80 7.81 -1.61
C ALA A 77 9.24 7.94 -0.18
N TYR A 78 9.26 9.15 0.39
CA TYR A 78 8.79 9.37 1.76
C TYR A 78 7.26 9.34 1.87
N SER A 79 6.53 9.97 0.96
CA SER A 79 5.06 9.90 0.97
C SER A 79 4.57 8.48 0.76
N GLY A 80 5.21 7.70 -0.12
CA GLY A 80 4.90 6.29 -0.30
C GLY A 80 5.12 5.47 0.98
N LEU A 81 6.24 5.67 1.67
CA LEU A 81 6.50 4.98 2.93
C LEU A 81 5.45 5.32 3.99
N VAL A 82 5.19 6.62 4.19
CA VAL A 82 4.22 7.11 5.18
C VAL A 82 2.83 6.57 4.88
N LEU A 83 2.38 6.62 3.61
CA LEU A 83 1.06 6.12 3.22
C LEU A 83 0.94 4.61 3.45
N ASN A 84 1.94 3.81 3.07
CA ASN A 84 1.86 2.37 3.30
C ASN A 84 1.80 2.02 4.79
N ILE A 85 2.60 2.68 5.64
CA ILE A 85 2.55 2.49 7.10
C ILE A 85 1.17 2.89 7.63
N PHE A 86 0.65 4.05 7.21
CA PHE A 86 -0.66 4.52 7.61
C PHE A 86 -1.77 3.52 7.23
N PHE A 87 -1.77 3.02 5.99
CA PHE A 87 -2.76 2.03 5.56
C PHE A 87 -2.56 0.65 6.19
N LEU A 88 -1.34 0.26 6.55
CA LEU A 88 -1.09 -0.95 7.36
C LEU A 88 -1.68 -0.81 8.77
N VAL A 89 -1.56 0.36 9.39
CA VAL A 89 -2.18 0.63 10.70
C VAL A 89 -3.70 0.59 10.57
N ILE A 90 -4.29 1.25 9.57
CA ILE A 90 -5.74 1.18 9.32
C ILE A 90 -6.19 -0.27 9.09
N TYR A 91 -5.47 -1.02 8.27
CA TYR A 91 -5.76 -2.42 8.01
C TYR A 91 -5.68 -3.25 9.30
N GLY A 92 -4.66 -3.04 10.12
CA GLY A 92 -4.50 -3.69 11.42
C GLY A 92 -5.66 -3.38 12.38
N ILE A 93 -6.05 -2.11 12.51
CA ILE A 93 -7.23 -1.73 13.30
C ILE A 93 -8.50 -2.39 12.76
N SER A 94 -8.67 -2.41 11.44
CA SER A 94 -9.81 -3.05 10.77
C SER A 94 -9.86 -4.55 11.03
N LEU A 95 -8.69 -5.22 11.07
CA LEU A 95 -8.58 -6.63 11.44
C LEU A 95 -8.96 -6.88 12.89
N LEU A 96 -8.51 -6.04 13.82
CA LEU A 96 -8.83 -6.19 15.24
C LEU A 96 -10.34 -6.02 15.46
N TYR A 97 -10.95 -5.02 14.82
CA TYR A 97 -12.40 -4.85 14.81
C TYR A 97 -13.12 -6.08 14.23
N PHE A 98 -12.65 -6.61 13.10
CA PHE A 98 -13.25 -7.79 12.47
C PHE A 98 -13.13 -9.07 13.32
N LEU A 99 -12.04 -9.22 14.06
CA LEU A 99 -11.78 -10.37 14.94
C LEU A 99 -12.46 -10.23 16.32
N GLY A 100 -13.21 -9.14 16.56
CA GLY A 100 -13.95 -8.93 17.79
C GLY A 100 -13.14 -8.33 18.95
N PHE A 101 -11.90 -7.88 18.70
CA PHE A 101 -11.14 -7.11 19.67
C PHE A 101 -11.66 -5.67 19.66
N THR A 102 -12.51 -5.35 20.65
CA THR A 102 -13.03 -3.99 20.87
C THR A 102 -12.19 -3.34 21.97
N PHE A 103 -11.74 -2.10 21.76
CA PHE A 103 -10.97 -1.31 22.73
C PHE A 103 -11.88 -0.37 23.51
#